data_AF-A0A2H5X4J6-F1
#
_entry.id   AF-A0A2H5X4J6-F1
#
_cell.length_a   1.000
_cell.length_b   1.000
_cell.length_c   1.000
_cell.angle_alpha   90.00
_cell.angle_beta   90.00
_cell.angle_gamma   90.00
#
_symmetry.space_group_name_H-M   'P 1'
#
loop_
_entity.id
_entity.type
_entity.pdbx_description
1 polymer ?
#
loop_
_entity_poly.entity_id
_entity_poly.type
_entity_poly.pdbx_seq_one_letter_code
_entity_poly.pdbx_strand_id
1 'polypeptide(L)'
;MMDGEWFTEHLEADGGATQVLARYVKQQVGEGMEFSNEIARAVLSSNGCYYEFRELPEEFSGALGEFTHHFVGVQDTLNLLERLYYLPRTDFIHEVTELSLLVVYDRFDWISYQNIYAYHFQRSALGERRIEDVRGTIRHGQLPRFFKLRLLAEHAPEGLLFACGMAFFIANPGERHLLVQVPYTHSSVSDLIARPLSVQLH
;
A
#
# COMPACT_ATOMS: atom_id res chain seq x y z
N MET A 1 -2.68 -15.20 18.78
CA MET A 1 -1.60 -16.18 18.61
C MET A 1 -1.88 -16.92 17.31
N MET A 2 -0.96 -16.86 16.34
CA MET A 2 -1.08 -17.68 15.13
C MET A 2 -0.91 -19.16 15.53
N ASP A 3 -1.79 -20.01 15.03
CA ASP A 3 -1.67 -21.45 15.21
C ASP A 3 -0.61 -21.97 14.24
N GLY A 4 0.50 -22.51 14.76
CA GLY A 4 1.66 -22.91 13.97
C GLY A 4 1.36 -24.06 13.00
N GLU A 5 0.33 -24.86 13.29
CA GLU A 5 -0.11 -25.97 12.43
C GLU A 5 -0.81 -25.45 11.17
N TRP A 6 -1.65 -24.42 11.27
CA TRP A 6 -2.33 -23.81 10.11
C TRP A 6 -1.33 -23.25 9.08
N PHE A 7 -0.28 -22.59 9.57
CA PHE A 7 0.72 -21.92 8.73
C PHE A 7 1.54 -22.92 7.92
N THR A 8 1.90 -24.05 8.54
CA THR A 8 2.76 -25.07 7.95
C THR A 8 2.01 -25.89 6.89
N GLU A 9 0.75 -26.25 7.15
CA GLU A 9 -0.08 -27.01 6.20
C GLU A 9 -0.39 -26.24 4.89
N HIS A 10 -0.55 -24.92 4.97
CA HIS A 10 -0.92 -24.11 3.81
C HIS A 10 0.29 -23.62 3.00
N LEU A 11 1.48 -23.56 3.62
CA LEU A 11 2.74 -23.21 2.94
C LEU A 11 3.12 -24.22 1.85
N GLU A 12 2.87 -25.51 2.08
CA GLU A 12 3.20 -26.59 1.16
C GLU A 12 2.17 -26.75 0.02
N ALA A 13 0.96 -26.18 0.18
CA ALA A 13 -0.16 -26.36 -0.76
C ALA A 13 -0.41 -25.16 -1.70
N ASP A 14 -0.14 -23.92 -1.26
CA ASP A 14 -0.69 -22.70 -1.88
C ASP A 14 0.38 -21.72 -2.44
N GLY A 15 1.51 -22.18 -2.98
CA GLY A 15 2.38 -21.31 -3.80
C GLY A 15 3.25 -20.28 -3.06
N GLY A 16 3.54 -20.49 -1.77
CA GLY A 16 4.53 -19.72 -1.00
C GLY A 16 3.97 -18.87 0.15
N ALA A 17 4.87 -18.34 1.00
CA ALA A 17 4.52 -17.67 2.26
C ALA A 17 3.56 -16.47 2.10
N THR A 18 3.68 -15.72 1.00
CA THR A 18 2.86 -14.53 0.71
C THR A 18 1.37 -14.87 0.53
N GLN A 19 1.06 -15.94 -0.19
CA GLN A 19 -0.33 -16.34 -0.48
C GLN A 19 -1.03 -16.85 0.79
N VAL A 20 -0.30 -17.60 1.62
CA VAL A 20 -0.77 -18.06 2.93
C VAL A 20 -1.12 -16.87 3.82
N LEU A 21 -0.24 -15.87 3.89
CA LEU A 21 -0.47 -14.66 4.69
C LEU A 21 -1.66 -13.83 4.18
N ALA A 22 -1.79 -13.67 2.86
CA ALA A 22 -2.93 -12.99 2.27
C ALA A 22 -4.24 -13.71 2.60
N ARG A 23 -4.26 -15.06 2.50
CA ARG A 23 -5.42 -15.88 2.86
C ARG A 23 -5.78 -15.74 4.34
N TYR A 24 -4.79 -15.74 5.23
CA TYR A 24 -4.98 -15.51 6.65
C TYR A 24 -5.67 -14.17 6.91
N VAL A 25 -5.12 -13.07 6.38
CA VAL A 25 -5.68 -11.73 6.58
C VAL A 25 -7.10 -11.65 6.04
N LYS A 26 -7.37 -12.17 4.83
CA LYS A 26 -8.72 -12.18 4.25
C LYS A 26 -9.73 -12.92 5.14
N GLN A 27 -9.34 -14.07 5.70
CA GLN A 27 -10.20 -14.84 6.61
C GLN A 27 -10.48 -14.08 7.91
N GLN A 28 -9.48 -13.39 8.47
CA GLN A 28 -9.63 -12.65 9.71
C GLN A 28 -10.41 -11.34 9.52
N VAL A 29 -10.22 -10.65 8.40
CA VAL A 29 -11.03 -9.47 8.03
C VAL A 29 -12.49 -9.88 7.83
N GLY A 30 -12.73 -11.00 7.14
CA GLY A 30 -14.07 -11.51 6.91
C GLY A 30 -14.88 -10.64 5.94
N GLU A 31 -16.21 -10.74 6.05
CA GLU A 31 -17.13 -9.94 5.24
C GLU A 31 -17.12 -8.47 5.65
N GLY A 32 -17.28 -7.58 4.67
CA GLY A 32 -17.20 -6.15 4.88
C GLY A 32 -17.69 -5.34 3.69
N MET A 33 -17.57 -4.02 3.79
CA MET A 33 -17.83 -3.12 2.68
C MET A 33 -16.77 -3.33 1.61
N GLU A 34 -17.21 -3.60 0.39
CA GLU A 34 -16.33 -3.81 -0.75
C GLU A 34 -16.29 -2.58 -1.65
N PHE A 35 -15.08 -2.21 -2.03
CA PHE A 35 -14.79 -1.17 -2.99
C PHE A 35 -13.90 -1.76 -4.07
N SER A 36 -14.27 -1.63 -5.33
CA SER A 36 -13.45 -2.17 -6.41
C SER A 36 -13.52 -1.35 -7.68
N ASN A 37 -12.45 -1.46 -8.46
CA ASN A 37 -12.37 -0.98 -9.84
C ASN A 37 -11.65 -2.04 -10.69
N GLU A 38 -11.24 -1.67 -11.90
CA GLU A 38 -10.55 -2.58 -12.82
C GLU A 38 -9.15 -3.00 -12.36
N ILE A 39 -8.53 -2.29 -11.40
CA ILE A 39 -7.17 -2.54 -10.91
C ILE A 39 -7.18 -3.33 -9.61
N ALA A 40 -7.99 -2.88 -8.66
CA ALA A 40 -7.93 -3.35 -7.29
C ALA A 40 -9.31 -3.62 -6.70
N ARG A 41 -9.31 -4.41 -5.63
CA ARG A 41 -10.44 -4.61 -4.73
C ARG A 41 -9.96 -4.34 -3.32
N ALA A 42 -10.76 -3.60 -2.55
CA ALA A 42 -10.55 -3.34 -1.14
C ALA A 42 -11.78 -3.79 -0.33
N VAL A 43 -11.54 -4.35 0.85
CA VAL A 43 -12.58 -4.79 1.77
C VAL A 43 -12.31 -4.20 3.14
N LEU A 44 -13.33 -3.57 3.73
CA LEU A 44 -13.30 -2.95 5.06
C LEU A 44 -14.33 -3.61 5.97
N SER A 45 -13.90 -4.13 7.11
CA SER A 45 -14.77 -4.70 8.14
C SER A 45 -14.45 -4.12 9.52
N SER A 46 -15.22 -4.50 10.54
CA SER A 46 -14.89 -4.16 11.93
C SER A 46 -13.58 -4.78 12.42
N ASN A 47 -13.10 -5.84 11.75
CA ASN A 47 -11.96 -6.63 12.18
C ASN A 47 -10.66 -6.21 11.48
N GLY A 48 -10.76 -5.44 10.40
CA GLY A 48 -9.61 -4.96 9.65
C GLY A 48 -9.96 -4.54 8.23
N CYS A 49 -8.92 -4.36 7.44
CA CYS A 49 -9.03 -3.98 6.05
C CYS A 49 -7.96 -4.66 5.20
N TYR A 50 -8.23 -4.84 3.92
CA TYR A 50 -7.20 -5.21 2.94
C TYR A 50 -7.51 -4.64 1.57
N TYR A 51 -6.50 -4.62 0.72
CA TYR A 51 -6.67 -4.55 -0.73
C TYR A 51 -5.91 -5.68 -1.44
N GLU A 52 -6.36 -6.01 -2.64
CA GLU A 52 -5.69 -6.91 -3.57
C GLU A 52 -5.74 -6.35 -4.99
N PHE A 53 -4.67 -6.50 -5.76
CA PHE A 53 -4.74 -6.28 -7.20
C PHE A 53 -5.37 -7.47 -7.92
N ARG A 54 -6.18 -7.17 -8.94
CA ARG A 54 -6.89 -8.19 -9.72
C ARG A 54 -5.95 -9.01 -10.60
N GLU A 55 -4.95 -8.36 -11.20
CA GLU A 55 -4.01 -8.98 -12.13
C GLU A 55 -2.70 -9.42 -11.45
N LEU A 56 -2.45 -8.90 -10.25
CA LEU A 56 -1.26 -9.15 -9.43
C LEU A 56 -1.70 -9.52 -8.01
N PRO A 57 -2.29 -10.69 -7.77
CA PRO A 57 -2.76 -11.07 -6.43
C PRO A 57 -1.65 -11.13 -5.38
N GLU A 58 -0.39 -11.20 -5.84
CA GLU A 58 0.84 -11.11 -5.04
C GLU A 58 1.12 -9.68 -4.56
N GLU A 59 0.41 -8.69 -5.09
CA GLU A 59 0.35 -7.32 -4.60
C GLU A 59 -0.92 -7.14 -3.77
N PHE A 60 -0.81 -7.59 -2.53
CA PHE A 60 -1.80 -7.51 -1.47
C PHE A 60 -1.23 -6.71 -0.30
N SER A 61 -2.08 -6.02 0.44
CA SER A 61 -1.69 -5.56 1.77
C SER A 61 -2.94 -5.32 2.59
N GLY A 62 -2.82 -5.52 3.88
CA GLY A 62 -3.96 -5.43 4.79
C GLY A 62 -3.51 -5.48 6.22
N ALA A 63 -4.44 -5.15 7.08
CA ALA A 63 -4.25 -5.06 8.50
C ALA A 63 -5.46 -5.59 9.25
N LEU A 64 -5.19 -6.16 10.41
CA LEU A 64 -6.19 -6.49 11.41
C LEU A 64 -6.19 -5.38 12.47
N GLY A 65 -7.37 -5.08 13.01
CA GLY A 65 -7.54 -4.06 14.04
C GLY A 65 -7.81 -2.67 13.47
N GLU A 66 -7.21 -1.65 14.08
CA GLU A 66 -7.58 -0.25 13.86
C GLU A 66 -7.09 0.28 12.51
N PHE A 67 -8.01 0.89 11.77
CA PHE A 67 -7.74 1.67 10.58
C PHE A 67 -8.74 2.82 10.50
N THR A 68 -8.42 3.83 9.70
CA THR A 68 -9.35 4.90 9.36
C THR A 68 -9.64 4.87 7.88
N HIS A 69 -10.88 5.21 7.51
CA HIS A 69 -11.25 5.35 6.11
C HIS A 69 -12.17 6.56 5.95
N HIS A 70 -12.08 7.23 4.82
CA HIS A 70 -12.96 8.33 4.46
C HIS A 70 -13.08 8.45 2.95
N PHE A 71 -14.19 9.07 2.53
CA PHE A 71 -14.38 9.41 1.13
C PHE A 71 -13.72 10.76 0.83
N VAL A 72 -12.89 10.78 -0.20
CA VAL A 72 -12.16 11.95 -0.67
C VAL A 72 -12.62 12.34 -2.07
N GLY A 73 -12.61 13.65 -2.34
CA GLY A 73 -12.84 14.19 -3.67
C GLY A 73 -11.61 14.08 -4.56
N VAL A 74 -11.80 14.33 -5.86
CA VAL A 74 -10.72 14.31 -6.87
C VAL A 74 -9.60 15.28 -6.48
N GLN A 75 -9.94 16.53 -6.16
CA GLN A 75 -8.93 17.56 -5.90
C GLN A 75 -8.12 17.25 -4.63
N ASP A 76 -8.77 16.80 -3.56
CA ASP A 76 -8.09 16.42 -2.32
C ASP A 76 -7.13 15.26 -2.55
N THR A 77 -7.54 14.29 -3.38
CA THR A 77 -6.69 13.15 -3.76
C THR A 77 -5.47 13.61 -4.55
N LEU A 78 -5.66 14.49 -5.54
CA LEU A 78 -4.56 15.01 -6.35
C LEU A 78 -3.58 15.83 -5.50
N ASN A 79 -4.09 16.67 -4.59
CA ASN A 79 -3.27 17.45 -3.67
C ASN A 79 -2.47 16.54 -2.73
N LEU A 80 -3.09 15.50 -2.17
CA LEU A 80 -2.40 14.51 -1.34
C LEU A 80 -1.30 13.80 -2.14
N LEU A 81 -1.64 13.28 -3.32
CA LEU A 81 -0.69 12.55 -4.16
C LEU A 81 0.52 13.41 -4.55
N GLU A 82 0.29 14.68 -4.89
CA GLU A 82 1.34 15.64 -5.20
C GLU A 82 2.27 15.83 -3.99
N ARG A 83 1.71 16.05 -2.79
CA ARG A 83 2.50 16.14 -1.55
C ARG A 83 3.34 14.89 -1.32
N LEU A 84 2.75 13.70 -1.47
CA LEU A 84 3.45 12.43 -1.31
C LEU A 84 4.58 12.25 -2.33
N TYR A 85 4.36 12.67 -3.59
CA TYR A 85 5.38 12.65 -4.64
C TYR A 85 6.55 13.60 -4.33
N TYR A 86 6.29 14.74 -3.69
CA TYR A 86 7.32 15.71 -3.33
C TYR A 86 8.02 15.41 -2.00
N LEU A 87 7.51 14.52 -1.14
CA LEU A 87 8.14 14.16 0.14
C LEU A 87 9.65 13.85 0.04
N PRO A 88 10.14 13.09 -0.96
CA PRO A 88 11.57 12.83 -1.10
C PRO A 88 12.44 14.06 -1.37
N ARG A 89 11.84 15.17 -1.80
CA ARG A 89 12.51 16.40 -2.23
C ARG A 89 12.48 17.50 -1.17
N THR A 90 11.94 17.20 0.02
CA THR A 90 11.89 18.13 1.15
C THR A 90 12.81 17.63 2.26
N ASP A 91 13.06 18.48 3.27
CA ASP A 91 13.87 18.10 4.43
C ASP A 91 13.26 16.93 5.22
N PHE A 92 11.96 16.66 5.06
CA PHE A 92 11.28 15.53 5.70
C PHE A 92 11.94 14.19 5.37
N ILE A 93 12.57 14.04 4.20
CA ILE A 93 13.27 12.80 3.84
C ILE A 93 14.37 12.43 4.84
N HIS A 94 14.88 13.39 5.63
CA HIS A 94 15.83 13.13 6.70
C HIS A 94 15.24 12.32 7.87
N GLU A 95 13.94 12.38 8.09
CA GLU A 95 13.20 11.67 9.14
C GLU A 95 12.69 10.30 8.68
N VAL A 96 12.81 10.00 7.39
CA VAL A 96 12.26 8.78 6.77
C VAL A 96 13.30 7.65 6.82
N THR A 97 12.89 6.52 7.37
CA THR A 97 13.61 5.23 7.27
C THR A 97 13.19 4.48 6.01
N GLU A 98 11.90 4.46 5.69
CA GLU A 98 11.36 3.80 4.50
C GLU A 98 10.19 4.60 3.94
N LEU A 99 10.17 4.77 2.62
CA LEU A 99 9.07 5.37 1.88
C LEU A 99 8.87 4.60 0.59
N SER A 100 7.68 4.04 0.39
CA SER A 100 7.29 3.42 -0.88
C SER A 100 6.00 4.06 -1.35
N LEU A 101 5.97 4.53 -2.59
CA LEU A 101 4.77 5.07 -3.23
C LEU A 101 4.57 4.37 -4.57
N LEU A 102 3.47 3.63 -4.69
CA LEU A 102 3.00 3.03 -5.92
C LEU A 102 1.73 3.76 -6.37
N VAL A 103 1.69 4.16 -7.63
CA VAL A 103 0.56 4.82 -8.26
C VAL A 103 0.24 4.09 -9.56
N VAL A 104 -1.03 3.78 -9.76
CA VAL A 104 -1.52 3.02 -10.92
C VAL A 104 -2.61 3.83 -11.60
N TYR A 105 -2.38 4.21 -12.85
CA TYR A 105 -3.30 5.03 -13.65
C TYR A 105 -4.22 4.18 -14.53
N ASP A 106 -3.79 2.98 -14.90
CA ASP A 106 -4.51 2.03 -15.75
C ASP A 106 -3.94 0.62 -15.52
N ARG A 107 -4.46 -0.38 -16.21
CA ARG A 107 -4.03 -1.77 -16.10
C ARG A 107 -2.52 -1.92 -16.30
N PHE A 108 -1.98 -2.93 -15.60
CA PHE A 108 -0.57 -3.25 -15.69
C PHE A 108 -0.29 -3.82 -17.09
N ASP A 109 0.48 -3.06 -17.88
CA ASP A 109 1.14 -3.61 -19.04
C ASP A 109 2.46 -4.21 -18.53
N TRP A 110 2.53 -5.54 -18.46
CA TRP A 110 3.70 -6.30 -18.00
C TRP A 110 5.00 -5.96 -18.76
N ILE A 111 4.86 -5.29 -19.92
CA ILE A 111 5.97 -4.89 -20.79
C ILE A 111 6.33 -3.41 -20.57
N SER A 112 5.40 -2.58 -20.10
CA SER A 112 5.61 -1.13 -20.03
C SER A 112 5.18 -0.49 -18.70
N TYR A 113 6.11 0.20 -18.04
CA TYR A 113 5.86 1.02 -16.85
C TYR A 113 5.08 2.31 -17.14
N GLN A 114 4.41 2.40 -18.29
CA GLN A 114 3.74 3.61 -18.74
C GLN A 114 2.53 3.96 -17.87
N ASN A 115 1.87 2.95 -17.30
CA ASN A 115 0.65 3.11 -16.50
C ASN A 115 0.90 3.21 -14.99
N ILE A 116 2.17 3.22 -14.58
CA ILE A 116 2.52 3.27 -13.17
C ILE A 116 3.53 4.37 -12.87
N TYR A 117 3.58 4.73 -11.60
CA TYR A 117 4.71 5.38 -10.97
C TYR A 117 5.04 4.60 -9.70
N ALA A 118 6.27 4.13 -9.57
CA ALA A 118 6.73 3.47 -8.37
C ALA A 118 7.98 4.18 -7.86
N TYR A 119 7.94 4.58 -6.60
CA TYR A 119 9.05 5.16 -5.87
C TYR A 119 9.34 4.28 -4.67
N HIS A 120 10.62 3.99 -4.45
CA HIS A 120 11.07 3.32 -3.24
C HIS A 120 12.32 4.00 -2.71
N PHE A 121 12.28 4.35 -1.43
CA PHE A 121 13.40 4.86 -0.67
C PHE A 121 13.55 4.05 0.61
N GLN A 122 14.79 3.66 0.89
CA GLN A 122 15.14 3.00 2.14
C GLN A 122 16.50 3.52 2.64
N ARG A 123 16.55 3.86 3.92
CA ARG A 123 17.78 4.15 4.64
C ARG A 123 18.18 2.94 5.48
N SER A 124 19.42 2.51 5.37
CA SER A 124 19.99 1.50 6.27
C SER A 124 19.96 2.00 7.71
N ALA A 125 19.61 1.12 8.65
CA ALA A 125 19.67 1.40 10.09
C ALA A 125 21.08 1.79 10.58
N LEU A 126 22.12 1.40 9.83
CA LEU A 126 23.52 1.75 10.10
C LEU A 126 23.93 3.09 9.44
N GLY A 127 23.00 3.83 8.83
CA GLY A 127 23.21 5.19 8.32
C GLY A 127 24.03 5.34 7.04
N GLU A 128 24.81 4.31 6.66
CA GLU A 128 25.81 4.43 5.58
C GLU A 128 25.27 4.23 4.16
N ARG A 129 24.12 3.57 4.00
CA ARG A 129 23.57 3.22 2.67
C ARG A 129 22.14 3.74 2.50
N ARG A 130 21.92 4.41 1.37
CA ARG A 130 20.60 4.81 0.87
C ARG A 130 20.31 4.02 -0.40
N ILE A 131 19.11 3.46 -0.49
CA ILE A 131 18.58 2.85 -1.71
C ILE A 131 17.45 3.74 -2.16
N GLU A 132 17.50 4.16 -3.42
CA GLU A 132 16.45 4.92 -4.07
C GLU A 132 16.21 4.30 -5.45
N ASP A 133 14.97 3.95 -5.74
CA ASP A 133 14.54 3.47 -7.06
C ASP A 133 13.28 4.18 -7.51
N VAL A 134 13.23 4.47 -8.82
CA VAL A 134 12.11 5.15 -9.46
C VAL A 134 11.78 4.46 -10.77
N ARG A 135 10.51 4.07 -10.93
CA ARG A 135 9.98 3.45 -12.15
C ARG A 135 8.75 4.21 -12.65
N GLY A 136 8.60 4.28 -13.97
CA GLY A 136 7.47 4.95 -14.60
C GLY A 136 7.48 6.46 -14.41
N THR A 137 6.32 7.11 -14.48
CA THR A 137 6.20 8.58 -14.43
C THR A 137 4.89 9.01 -13.79
N ILE A 138 4.96 9.98 -12.88
CA ILE A 138 3.77 10.57 -12.28
C ILE A 138 3.00 11.39 -13.33
N ARG A 139 1.67 11.27 -13.37
CA ARG A 139 0.80 12.01 -14.29
C ARG A 139 0.06 13.08 -13.50
N HIS A 140 0.65 14.27 -13.44
CA HIS A 140 0.07 15.40 -12.70
C HIS A 140 -1.34 15.75 -13.21
N GLY A 141 -2.26 16.02 -12.28
CA GLY A 141 -3.64 16.35 -12.59
C GLY A 141 -4.51 15.16 -13.05
N GLN A 142 -3.94 13.97 -13.24
CA GLN A 142 -4.69 12.76 -13.54
C GLN A 142 -4.99 11.99 -12.26
N LEU A 143 -6.27 11.71 -12.00
CA LEU A 143 -6.67 10.84 -10.88
C LEU A 143 -6.15 9.41 -11.14
N PRO A 144 -5.38 8.81 -10.22
CA PRO A 144 -5.00 7.41 -10.35
C PRO A 144 -6.21 6.50 -10.11
N ARG A 145 -6.17 5.28 -10.65
CA ARG A 145 -7.12 4.23 -10.28
C ARG A 145 -6.83 3.68 -8.89
N PHE A 146 -5.55 3.65 -8.53
CA PHE A 146 -5.10 3.17 -7.24
C PHE A 146 -3.78 3.85 -6.86
N PHE A 147 -3.56 4.07 -5.57
CA PHE A 147 -2.20 4.24 -5.06
C PHE A 147 -2.04 3.55 -3.71
N LYS A 148 -0.80 3.13 -3.42
CA LYS A 148 -0.37 2.63 -2.11
C LYS A 148 0.82 3.46 -1.66
N LEU A 149 0.77 3.89 -0.41
CA LEU A 149 1.87 4.47 0.33
C LEU A 149 2.25 3.53 1.47
N ARG A 150 3.55 3.33 1.67
CA ARG A 150 4.12 2.81 2.92
C ARG A 150 5.10 3.86 3.44
N LEU A 151 5.01 4.17 4.72
CA LEU A 151 5.88 5.15 5.36
C LEU A 151 6.36 4.60 6.71
N LEU A 152 7.66 4.74 6.96
CA LEU A 152 8.28 4.59 8.27
C LEU A 152 9.12 5.85 8.51
N ALA A 153 8.61 6.76 9.32
CA ALA A 153 9.24 8.03 9.66
C ALA A 153 9.10 8.33 11.16
N GLU A 154 9.85 9.33 11.65
CA GLU A 154 9.74 9.81 13.03
C GLU A 154 8.42 10.55 13.28
N HIS A 155 7.95 11.32 12.31
CA HIS A 155 6.72 12.11 12.40
C HIS A 155 5.78 11.86 11.21
N ALA A 156 4.49 12.15 11.42
CA ALA A 156 3.48 12.07 10.38
C ALA A 156 3.57 13.29 9.46
N PRO A 157 3.73 13.12 8.14
CA PRO A 157 3.69 14.22 7.20
C PRO A 157 2.24 14.74 7.03
N GLU A 158 2.11 15.97 6.56
CA GLU A 158 0.80 16.60 6.36
C GLU A 158 -0.09 15.77 5.42
N GLY A 159 -1.33 15.49 5.85
CA GLY A 159 -2.29 14.67 5.11
C GLY A 159 -2.29 13.19 5.48
N LEU A 160 -1.32 12.73 6.27
CA LEU A 160 -1.33 11.40 6.88
C LEU A 160 -1.61 11.47 8.39
N LEU A 161 -2.30 10.46 8.90
CA LEU A 161 -2.60 10.29 10.31
C LEU A 161 -1.54 9.48 11.07
N PHE A 162 -0.44 9.11 10.40
CA PHE A 162 0.58 8.22 10.93
C PHE A 162 1.99 8.60 10.46
N ALA A 163 2.96 8.36 11.36
CA ALA A 163 4.39 8.41 11.04
C ALA A 163 4.90 7.07 10.50
N CYS A 164 4.34 5.98 11.02
CA CYS A 164 4.62 4.60 10.60
C CYS A 164 3.31 3.94 10.20
N GLY A 165 3.22 3.42 8.98
CA GLY A 165 1.97 2.86 8.49
C GLY A 165 1.92 2.66 6.98
N MET A 166 0.71 2.35 6.53
CA MET A 166 0.36 2.35 5.11
C MET A 166 -0.90 3.15 4.86
N ALA A 167 -1.01 3.71 3.66
CA ALA A 167 -2.26 4.23 3.14
C ALA A 167 -2.50 3.61 1.77
N PHE A 168 -3.76 3.40 1.43
CA PHE A 168 -4.11 3.06 0.06
C PHE A 168 -5.38 3.79 -0.35
N PHE A 169 -5.44 4.06 -1.64
CA PHE A 169 -6.52 4.76 -2.27
C PHE A 169 -7.07 3.92 -3.41
N ILE A 170 -8.39 3.91 -3.55
CA ILE A 170 -9.06 3.31 -4.69
C ILE A 170 -10.08 4.30 -5.27
N ALA A 171 -9.95 4.55 -6.58
CA ALA A 171 -10.93 5.34 -7.32
C ALA A 171 -12.20 4.51 -7.50
N ASN A 172 -13.28 4.93 -6.83
CA ASN A 172 -14.60 4.33 -6.96
C ASN A 172 -15.39 4.92 -8.14
N PRO A 173 -16.41 4.20 -8.65
CA PRO A 173 -17.44 4.78 -9.52
C PRO A 173 -18.16 5.95 -8.82
N GLY A 174 -18.16 7.13 -9.44
CA GLY A 174 -18.69 8.38 -8.88
C GLY A 174 -17.59 9.34 -8.40
N GLU A 175 -17.96 10.32 -7.57
CA GLU A 175 -17.05 11.38 -7.06
C GLU A 175 -16.50 11.12 -5.65
N ARG A 176 -16.81 9.95 -5.06
CA ARG A 176 -16.43 9.59 -3.68
C ARG A 176 -15.44 8.44 -3.70
N HIS A 177 -14.16 8.77 -3.78
CA HIS A 177 -13.08 7.80 -3.80
C HIS A 177 -12.70 7.42 -2.37
N LEU A 178 -12.21 6.21 -2.18
CA LEU A 178 -11.89 5.71 -0.84
C LEU A 178 -10.40 5.93 -0.56
N LEU A 179 -10.10 6.60 0.55
CA LEU A 179 -8.78 6.63 1.16
C LEU A 179 -8.81 5.88 2.48
N VAL A 180 -7.91 4.92 2.64
CA VAL A 180 -7.73 4.12 3.85
C VAL A 180 -6.34 4.40 4.41
N GLN A 181 -6.25 4.63 5.71
CA GLN A 181 -5.01 4.85 6.42
C GLN A 181 -4.90 3.88 7.60
N VAL A 182 -3.78 3.19 7.67
CA VAL A 182 -3.52 2.07 8.57
C VAL A 182 -2.22 2.38 9.33
N PRO A 183 -2.31 2.97 10.53
CA PRO A 183 -1.14 3.19 11.37
C PRO A 183 -0.55 1.85 11.82
N TYR A 184 0.77 1.71 11.76
CA TYR A 184 1.46 0.57 12.36
C TYR A 184 1.58 0.82 13.86
N THR A 185 0.80 0.08 14.64
CA THR A 185 0.94 0.05 16.09
C THR A 185 1.74 -1.20 16.48
N HIS A 186 2.59 -1.11 17.51
CA HIS A 186 3.51 -2.18 17.95
C HIS A 186 2.84 -3.53 18.34
N SER A 187 1.51 -3.64 18.26
CA SER A 187 0.72 -4.82 18.58
C SER A 187 -0.08 -5.41 17.41
N SER A 188 -0.18 -4.69 16.30
CA SER A 188 -1.14 -4.99 15.25
C SER A 188 -0.83 -4.12 14.05
N VAL A 189 -0.11 -4.67 13.08
CA VAL A 189 -0.21 -4.50 11.63
C VAL A 189 1.11 -5.03 11.07
N SER A 190 1.04 -6.21 10.47
CA SER A 190 2.11 -6.71 9.64
C SER A 190 1.81 -6.25 8.22
N ASP A 191 2.66 -5.40 7.64
CA ASP A 191 2.69 -5.24 6.19
C ASP A 191 3.19 -6.56 5.61
N LEU A 192 2.26 -7.43 5.24
CA LEU A 192 2.57 -8.81 4.90
C LEU A 192 3.02 -8.99 3.45
N ILE A 193 3.55 -7.94 2.80
CA ILE A 193 4.28 -8.10 1.54
C ILE A 193 5.68 -7.50 1.61
N ALA A 194 6.60 -8.42 1.83
CA ALA A 194 8.03 -8.27 1.67
C ALA A 194 8.39 -8.35 0.19
N ARG A 195 8.28 -7.22 -0.53
CA ARG A 195 9.23 -6.72 -1.54
C ARG A 195 8.56 -5.55 -2.28
N PRO A 196 9.23 -4.41 -2.41
CA PRO A 196 8.81 -3.39 -3.37
C PRO A 196 8.64 -4.02 -4.77
N LEU A 197 7.62 -3.60 -5.53
CA LEU A 197 7.44 -3.98 -6.95
C LEU A 197 8.74 -3.84 -7.75
N SER A 198 9.59 -2.85 -7.41
CA SER A 198 10.92 -2.67 -8.01
C SER A 198 11.86 -3.88 -7.87
N VAL A 199 11.64 -4.75 -6.89
CA VAL A 199 12.43 -5.95 -6.63
C VAL A 199 11.80 -7.19 -7.29
N GLN A 200 10.50 -7.20 -7.54
CA GLN A 200 9.79 -8.32 -8.17
C GLN A 200 9.78 -8.25 -9.71
N LEU A 201 9.97 -7.07 -10.29
CA LEU A 201 10.02 -6.84 -11.74
C LEU A 201 11.39 -7.20 -12.37
N HIS A 202 12.11 -8.16 -11.78
CA HIS A 202 13.44 -8.62 -12.18
C HIS A 202 13.48 -10.10 -12.52
#